data_AF-A0A1E1XG61-F1
#
_entry.id   AF-A0A1E1XG61-F1
#
_cell.length_a   1.000
_cell.length_b   1.000
_cell.length_c   1.000
_cell.angle_alpha   90.00
_cell.angle_beta   90.00
_cell.angle_gamma   90.00
#
_symmetry.space_group_name_H-M   'P 1'
#
loop_
_entity.id
_entity.type
_entity.pdbx_description
1 polymer ?
#
loop_
_entity_poly.entity_id
_entity_poly.type
_entity_poly.pdbx_seq_one_letter_code
_entity_poly.pdbx_strand_id
1 'polypeptide(L)'
;ILRRTVELAQRYLRENAFDSDEPYVAALVAYALSQANDTEKYAALSALKDKLTYDHVLSTRSTGTEASPLVVEGTGYALLALLAHNDIETSKTVVNWLNTHRSASGSFASTQDTVVALEALTEFALKSREPNVDLTCNVTLSSKRDFQKSIRLKRDNAAILQQVDIHDIRGKMFVKASGTGSGLLSVKLKYNVVVPPELLCKFNITVRADIHKSSSKTAKKFDDFPPDLLEDLFGSSRRRRSPVGSWFRSFRRNPTTPTPYYIQAEPVRSSFASESRSRDSPAAPFFPRDDSDTAAVSVEGPNQSKLTYDIEVCARYIGFEDSNMAVIEVGLFSGFEPLKKDLEAERNGNPLLAKYEITEKNVILYFDQIPWESRTCVKFRVERQHVVYNVQSAVVKVYDYYNPMHSCTHFYGPGSTSPLLKLICENDQCQCAAAACPRKEPFIDVERSGTTLKKRQKLAELTCQQHDFVWIGTVFGNRIVN
;
A
#
# COMPACT_ATOMS: atom_id res chain seq x y z
N ILE A 1 -18.27 35.15 -28.38
CA ILE A 1 -19.03 34.20 -27.54
C ILE A 1 -18.46 34.18 -26.12
N LEU A 2 -17.20 33.76 -25.92
CA LEU A 2 -16.52 33.74 -24.60
C LEU A 2 -16.68 35.03 -23.75
N ARG A 3 -16.40 36.22 -24.32
CA ARG A 3 -16.53 37.49 -23.60
C ARG A 3 -17.94 37.77 -23.07
N ARG A 4 -18.96 37.45 -23.88
CA ARG A 4 -20.38 37.60 -23.50
C ARG A 4 -20.78 36.61 -22.41
N THR A 5 -20.24 35.39 -22.45
CA THR A 5 -20.47 34.39 -21.40
C THR A 5 -19.82 34.83 -20.08
N VAL A 6 -18.62 35.40 -20.12
CA VAL A 6 -17.93 35.95 -18.94
C VAL A 6 -18.73 37.11 -18.33
N GLU A 7 -19.23 38.04 -19.14
CA GLU A 7 -20.06 39.15 -18.66
C GLU A 7 -21.37 38.67 -18.01
N LEU A 8 -21.99 37.62 -18.54
CA LEU A 8 -23.17 36.99 -17.94
C LEU A 8 -22.83 36.31 -16.60
N ALA A 9 -21.71 35.60 -16.54
CA ALA A 9 -21.24 34.97 -15.31
C ALA A 9 -20.89 36.02 -14.24
N GLN A 10 -20.21 37.11 -14.61
CA GLN A 10 -19.92 38.23 -13.70
C GLN A 10 -21.19 38.83 -13.13
N ARG A 11 -22.22 39.03 -13.97
CA ARG A 11 -23.52 39.54 -13.50
C ARG A 11 -24.15 38.59 -12.47
N TYR A 12 -24.18 37.30 -12.78
CA TYR A 12 -24.70 36.29 -11.86
C TYR A 12 -23.93 36.26 -10.53
N LEU A 13 -22.60 36.28 -10.59
CA LEU A 13 -21.76 36.33 -9.39
C LEU A 13 -22.02 37.60 -8.58
N ARG A 14 -22.21 38.75 -9.22
CA ARG A 14 -22.51 40.01 -8.54
C ARG A 14 -23.85 39.98 -7.81
N GLU A 15 -24.87 39.39 -8.43
CA GLU A 15 -26.21 39.29 -7.86
C GLU A 15 -26.26 38.32 -6.66
N ASN A 16 -25.43 37.27 -6.67
CA ASN A 16 -25.45 36.21 -5.65
C ASN A 16 -24.21 36.23 -4.72
N ALA A 17 -23.33 37.24 -4.83
CA ALA A 17 -22.03 37.27 -4.15
C ALA A 17 -22.15 37.22 -2.62
N PHE A 18 -23.27 37.71 -2.10
CA PHE A 18 -23.49 37.89 -0.67
C PHE A 18 -24.52 36.90 -0.10
N ASP A 19 -25.07 36.01 -0.93
CA ASP A 19 -26.15 35.10 -0.53
C ASP A 19 -25.63 33.84 0.20
N SER A 20 -24.37 33.45 -0.04
CA SER A 20 -23.78 32.27 0.60
C SER A 20 -23.08 32.63 1.90
N ASP A 21 -23.40 31.89 2.96
CA ASP A 21 -22.70 31.97 4.25
C ASP A 21 -21.39 31.19 4.31
N GLU A 22 -21.06 30.44 3.26
CA GLU A 22 -19.86 29.62 3.23
C GLU A 22 -18.60 30.44 2.89
N PRO A 23 -17.57 30.45 3.76
CA PRO A 23 -16.33 31.18 3.52
C PRO A 23 -15.58 30.70 2.25
N TYR A 24 -15.73 29.41 1.91
CA TYR A 24 -15.17 28.84 0.68
C TYR A 24 -15.74 29.49 -0.58
N VAL A 25 -17.08 29.60 -0.66
CA VAL A 25 -17.77 30.23 -1.79
C VAL A 25 -17.41 31.71 -1.86
N ALA A 26 -17.40 32.41 -0.73
CA ALA A 26 -17.00 33.81 -0.67
C ALA A 26 -15.56 34.04 -1.21
N ALA A 27 -14.63 33.13 -0.91
CA ALA A 27 -13.26 33.21 -1.41
C ALA A 27 -13.18 33.09 -2.93
N LEU A 28 -13.90 32.12 -3.52
CA LEU A 28 -13.98 31.93 -4.97
C LEU A 28 -14.61 33.13 -5.68
N VAL A 29 -15.74 33.63 -5.16
CA VAL A 29 -16.43 34.79 -5.74
C VAL A 29 -15.53 36.03 -5.68
N ALA A 30 -14.93 36.31 -4.53
CA ALA A 30 -14.02 37.44 -4.37
C ALA A 30 -12.82 37.36 -5.32
N TYR A 31 -12.22 36.17 -5.47
CA TYR A 31 -11.11 35.96 -6.39
C TYR A 31 -11.54 36.16 -7.86
N ALA A 32 -12.65 35.55 -8.28
CA ALA A 32 -13.16 35.65 -9.65
C ALA A 32 -13.50 37.09 -10.04
N LEU A 33 -14.19 37.84 -9.17
CA LEU A 33 -14.51 39.25 -9.38
C LEU A 33 -13.25 40.13 -9.41
N SER A 34 -12.23 39.79 -8.61
CA SER A 34 -10.95 40.51 -8.59
C SER A 34 -10.16 40.31 -9.88
N GLN A 35 -10.12 39.08 -10.42
CA GLN A 35 -9.48 38.77 -11.70
C GLN A 35 -10.22 39.40 -12.89
N ALA A 36 -11.55 39.46 -12.81
CA ALA A 36 -12.40 40.16 -13.77
C ALA A 36 -12.27 41.69 -13.75
N ASN A 37 -11.60 42.24 -12.72
CA ASN A 37 -11.55 43.68 -12.44
C ASN A 37 -12.95 44.33 -12.36
N ASP A 38 -13.89 43.63 -11.71
CA ASP A 38 -15.28 44.06 -11.55
C ASP A 38 -15.41 45.27 -10.59
N THR A 39 -16.54 45.97 -10.60
CA THR A 39 -16.80 47.09 -9.69
C THR A 39 -17.02 46.63 -8.24
N GLU A 40 -17.66 45.48 -8.04
CA GLU A 40 -17.99 44.96 -6.71
C GLU A 40 -16.84 44.19 -6.04
N LYS A 41 -15.65 44.16 -6.66
CA LYS A 41 -14.50 43.40 -6.15
C LYS A 41 -14.10 43.79 -4.71
N TYR A 42 -14.25 45.06 -4.34
CA TYR A 42 -13.93 45.55 -2.99
C TYR A 42 -14.99 45.14 -1.97
N ALA A 43 -16.27 45.17 -2.36
CA ALA A 43 -17.37 44.73 -1.51
C ALA A 43 -17.28 43.22 -1.25
N ALA A 44 -17.02 42.42 -2.29
CA ALA A 44 -16.79 40.99 -2.17
C ALA A 44 -15.57 40.66 -1.29
N LEU A 45 -14.48 41.43 -1.40
CA LEU A 45 -13.30 41.26 -0.55
C LEU A 45 -13.61 41.58 0.93
N SER A 46 -14.38 42.64 1.20
CA SER A 46 -14.78 42.99 2.56
C SER A 46 -15.63 41.87 3.17
N ALA A 47 -16.62 41.38 2.42
CA ALA A 47 -17.47 40.28 2.87
C ALA A 47 -16.66 38.99 3.13
N LEU A 48 -15.66 38.70 2.29
CA LEU A 48 -14.73 37.60 2.55
C LEU A 48 -13.98 37.79 3.87
N LYS A 49 -13.41 38.98 4.11
CA LYS A 49 -12.66 39.26 5.35
C LYS A 49 -13.49 39.06 6.61
N ASP A 50 -14.76 39.45 6.57
CA ASP A 50 -15.68 39.29 7.70
C ASP A 50 -16.03 37.82 7.95
N LYS A 51 -15.99 36.97 6.91
CA LYS A 51 -16.24 35.52 6.99
C LYS A 51 -15.01 34.69 7.33
N LEU A 52 -13.80 35.26 7.28
CA LEU A 52 -12.57 34.54 7.63
C LEU A 52 -12.52 34.27 9.14
N THR A 53 -12.24 33.02 9.49
CA THR A 53 -12.04 32.63 10.89
C THR A 53 -10.67 33.12 11.35
N TYR A 54 -10.65 33.86 12.46
CA TYR A 54 -9.41 34.35 13.08
C TYR A 54 -9.05 33.53 14.31
N ASP A 55 -7.88 32.90 14.26
CA ASP A 55 -7.28 32.24 15.42
C ASP A 55 -6.41 33.25 16.18
N HIS A 56 -6.84 33.62 17.39
CA HIS A 56 -6.13 34.56 18.26
C HIS A 56 -4.81 33.99 18.81
N VAL A 57 -4.68 32.67 18.94
CA VAL A 57 -3.49 32.02 19.50
C VAL A 57 -2.35 32.06 18.50
N LEU A 58 -2.64 31.71 17.26
CA LEU A 58 -1.66 31.69 16.17
C LEU A 58 -1.60 32.99 15.39
N SER A 59 -2.54 33.92 15.62
CA SER A 59 -2.73 35.14 14.83
C SER A 59 -2.88 34.84 13.33
N THR A 60 -3.68 33.82 13.01
CA THR A 60 -3.86 33.28 11.66
C THR A 60 -5.29 33.42 11.17
N ARG A 61 -5.48 33.52 9.85
CA ARG A 61 -6.81 33.56 9.20
C ARG A 61 -7.00 32.41 8.23
N SER A 62 -8.20 31.86 8.16
CA SER A 62 -8.56 30.76 7.27
C SER A 62 -10.06 30.72 6.98
N THR A 63 -10.47 29.90 6.01
CA THR A 63 -11.88 29.71 5.66
C THR A 63 -12.61 28.70 6.58
N GLY A 64 -11.93 28.14 7.59
CA GLY A 64 -12.52 27.16 8.50
C GLY A 64 -11.60 26.79 9.67
N THR A 65 -12.14 26.14 10.69
CA THR A 65 -11.41 25.82 11.93
C THR A 65 -10.48 24.63 11.81
N GLU A 66 -10.82 23.66 10.97
CA GLU A 66 -10.06 22.42 10.77
C GLU A 66 -9.40 22.40 9.39
N ALA A 67 -8.19 21.83 9.32
CA ALA A 67 -7.42 21.76 8.08
C ALA A 67 -7.87 20.60 7.18
N SER A 68 -9.11 20.65 6.72
CA SER A 68 -9.60 19.78 5.66
C SER A 68 -9.06 20.25 4.30
N PRO A 69 -8.98 19.37 3.28
CA PRO A 69 -8.58 19.75 1.93
C PRO A 69 -9.40 20.94 1.38
N LEU A 70 -10.71 20.97 1.66
CA LEU A 70 -11.61 22.05 1.25
C LEU A 70 -11.24 23.38 1.90
N VAL A 71 -10.88 23.38 3.19
CA VAL A 71 -10.47 24.61 3.90
C VAL A 71 -9.12 25.09 3.39
N VAL A 72 -8.18 24.20 3.08
CA VAL A 72 -6.89 24.58 2.48
C VAL A 72 -7.09 25.22 1.11
N GLU A 73 -7.93 24.62 0.26
CA GLU A 73 -8.27 25.18 -1.07
C GLU A 73 -8.94 26.56 -0.95
N GLY A 74 -9.98 26.67 -0.12
CA GLY A 74 -10.66 27.94 0.14
C GLY A 74 -9.73 29.02 0.67
N THR A 75 -8.85 28.65 1.60
CA THR A 75 -7.85 29.56 2.17
C THR A 75 -6.80 29.98 1.13
N GLY A 76 -6.44 29.10 0.18
CA GLY A 76 -5.62 29.43 -0.98
C GLY A 76 -6.26 30.47 -1.89
N TYR A 77 -7.54 30.30 -2.25
CA TYR A 77 -8.28 31.31 -3.01
C TYR A 77 -8.45 32.62 -2.25
N ALA A 78 -8.69 32.57 -0.94
CA ALA A 78 -8.77 33.76 -0.11
C ALA A 78 -7.45 34.55 -0.13
N LEU A 79 -6.31 33.87 -0.06
CA LEU A 79 -4.99 34.48 -0.19
C LEU A 79 -4.81 35.13 -1.57
N LEU A 80 -5.16 34.44 -2.66
CA LEU A 80 -5.09 35.00 -4.02
C LEU A 80 -5.98 36.24 -4.17
N ALA A 81 -7.19 36.22 -3.61
CA ALA A 81 -8.09 37.39 -3.59
C ALA A 81 -7.46 38.57 -2.83
N LEU A 82 -6.93 38.35 -1.63
CA LEU A 82 -6.26 39.40 -0.85
C LEU A 82 -5.04 39.99 -1.58
N LEU A 83 -4.24 39.13 -2.21
CA LEU A 83 -3.09 39.52 -3.00
C LEU A 83 -3.49 40.32 -4.24
N ALA A 84 -4.60 39.99 -4.91
CA ALA A 84 -5.09 40.75 -6.06
C ALA A 84 -5.41 42.22 -5.70
N HIS A 85 -5.76 42.48 -4.43
CA HIS A 85 -6.00 43.82 -3.88
C HIS A 85 -4.80 44.44 -3.15
N ASN A 86 -3.63 43.80 -3.18
CA ASN A 86 -2.41 44.23 -2.49
C ASN A 86 -2.55 44.36 -0.96
N ASP A 87 -3.46 43.61 -0.32
CA ASP A 87 -3.57 43.57 1.14
C ASP A 87 -2.54 42.59 1.73
N ILE A 88 -1.29 43.04 1.81
CA ILE A 88 -0.17 42.21 2.27
C ILE A 88 -0.26 41.89 3.78
N GLU A 89 -0.80 42.79 4.58
CA GLU A 89 -0.89 42.61 6.04
C GLU A 89 -1.83 41.47 6.40
N THR A 90 -3.04 41.46 5.85
CA THR A 90 -3.98 40.36 6.04
C THR A 90 -3.46 39.08 5.38
N SER A 91 -2.83 39.18 4.22
CA SER A 91 -2.24 38.03 3.53
C SER A 91 -1.21 37.28 4.39
N LYS A 92 -0.39 37.99 5.19
CA LYS A 92 0.57 37.35 6.11
C LYS A 92 -0.10 36.38 7.09
N THR A 93 -1.24 36.77 7.65
CA THR A 93 -1.98 35.92 8.60
C THR A 93 -2.53 34.65 7.94
N VAL A 94 -2.88 34.73 6.66
CA VAL A 94 -3.37 33.59 5.87
C VAL A 94 -2.22 32.68 5.45
N VAL A 95 -1.09 33.27 5.04
CA VAL A 95 0.14 32.55 4.68
C VAL A 95 0.68 31.77 5.88
N ASN A 96 0.66 32.35 7.07
CA ASN A 96 1.06 31.66 8.29
C ASN A 96 0.18 30.42 8.53
N TRP A 97 -1.14 30.52 8.33
CA TRP A 97 -2.05 29.38 8.45
C TRP A 97 -1.79 28.28 7.41
N LEU A 98 -1.57 28.65 6.15
CA LEU A 98 -1.25 27.67 5.10
C LEU A 98 0.09 26.97 5.39
N ASN A 99 1.07 27.72 5.88
CA ASN A 99 2.37 27.17 6.23
C ASN A 99 2.35 26.27 7.47
N THR A 100 1.46 26.48 8.44
CA THR A 100 1.30 25.56 9.59
C THR A 100 0.71 24.21 9.16
N HIS A 101 -0.08 24.19 8.08
CA HIS A 101 -0.71 22.98 7.55
C HIS A 101 0.02 22.36 6.36
N ARG A 102 1.07 23.02 5.88
CA ARG A 102 1.92 22.48 4.82
C ARG A 102 2.78 21.35 5.35
N SER A 103 2.75 20.20 4.68
CA SER A 103 3.61 19.08 5.04
C SER A 103 5.10 19.43 4.86
N ALA A 104 5.97 18.71 5.55
CA ALA A 104 7.42 18.89 5.40
C ALA A 104 7.94 18.60 3.97
N SER A 105 7.19 17.84 3.17
CA SER A 105 7.47 17.63 1.73
C SER A 105 7.03 18.79 0.85
N GLY A 106 6.32 19.78 1.39
CA GLY A 106 5.78 20.92 0.66
C GLY A 106 4.40 20.68 0.05
N SER A 107 3.83 19.47 0.16
CA SER A 107 2.49 19.12 -0.32
C SER A 107 1.41 19.36 0.74
N PHE A 108 0.15 19.43 0.31
CA PHE A 108 -1.04 19.39 1.16
C PHE A 108 -1.73 18.01 1.05
N ALA A 109 -2.94 17.88 1.59
CA ALA A 109 -3.60 16.59 1.77
C ALA A 109 -4.17 16.02 0.46
N SER A 110 -4.61 16.89 -0.47
CA SER A 110 -5.17 16.54 -1.78
C SER A 110 -4.29 17.08 -2.93
N THR A 111 -4.75 16.92 -4.17
CA THR A 111 -4.11 17.50 -5.36
C THR A 111 -4.54 18.95 -5.57
N GLN A 112 -5.83 19.25 -5.47
CA GLN A 112 -6.38 20.59 -5.79
C GLN A 112 -5.95 21.64 -4.77
N ASP A 113 -6.06 21.32 -3.49
CA ASP A 113 -5.56 22.16 -2.40
C ASP A 113 -4.05 22.43 -2.53
N THR A 114 -3.27 21.43 -2.95
CA THR A 114 -1.83 21.58 -3.17
C THR A 114 -1.52 22.54 -4.29
N VAL A 115 -2.22 22.45 -5.43
CA VAL A 115 -1.97 23.34 -6.58
C VAL A 115 -2.32 24.78 -6.23
N VAL A 116 -3.54 25.02 -5.71
CA VAL A 116 -4.02 26.37 -5.39
C VAL A 116 -3.20 26.99 -4.26
N ALA A 117 -2.91 26.24 -3.20
CA ALA A 117 -2.12 26.76 -2.08
C ALA A 117 -0.67 27.08 -2.50
N LEU A 118 -0.04 26.24 -3.33
CA LEU A 118 1.31 26.52 -3.82
C LEU A 118 1.35 27.73 -4.77
N GLU A 119 0.35 27.89 -5.63
CA GLU A 119 0.19 29.09 -6.46
C GLU A 119 0.09 30.34 -5.57
N ALA A 120 -0.82 30.33 -4.59
CA ALA A 120 -1.07 31.44 -3.69
C ALA A 120 0.17 31.82 -2.84
N LEU A 121 0.87 30.82 -2.30
CA LEU A 121 2.10 31.03 -1.53
C LEU A 121 3.24 31.57 -2.41
N THR A 122 3.31 31.14 -3.66
CA THR A 122 4.31 31.62 -4.62
C THR A 122 4.05 33.08 -4.99
N GLU A 123 2.81 33.43 -5.31
CA GLU A 123 2.39 34.81 -5.56
C GLU A 123 2.67 35.72 -4.36
N PHE A 124 2.38 35.24 -3.14
CA PHE A 124 2.73 35.97 -1.93
C PHE A 124 4.24 36.19 -1.82
N ALA A 125 5.06 35.16 -2.05
CA ALA A 125 6.52 35.27 -1.98
C ALA A 125 7.09 36.25 -3.01
N LEU A 126 6.47 36.36 -4.19
CA LEU A 126 6.85 37.34 -5.21
C LEU A 126 6.48 38.77 -4.80
N LYS A 127 5.27 38.99 -4.26
CA LYS A 127 4.80 40.32 -3.82
C LYS A 127 5.42 40.80 -2.52
N SER A 128 5.76 39.89 -1.60
CA SER A 128 6.33 40.20 -0.28
C SER A 128 7.86 40.14 -0.25
N ARG A 129 8.51 40.01 -1.41
CA ARG A 129 9.95 39.76 -1.52
C ARG A 129 10.79 40.80 -0.79
N GLU A 130 11.48 40.37 0.27
CA GLU A 130 12.47 41.18 0.96
C GLU A 130 13.84 41.06 0.28
N PRO A 131 14.55 42.17 0.00
CA PRO A 131 15.78 42.15 -0.80
C PRO A 131 17.00 41.55 -0.07
N ASN A 132 16.99 41.52 1.27
CA ASN A 132 18.12 41.08 2.10
C ASN A 132 17.66 40.04 3.13
N VAL A 133 18.24 38.84 3.08
CA VAL A 133 18.01 37.76 4.05
C VAL A 133 19.35 37.40 4.70
N ASP A 134 19.41 37.51 6.02
CA ASP A 134 20.49 37.06 6.90
C ASP A 134 19.89 36.65 8.25
N LEU A 135 19.50 35.39 8.37
CA LEU A 135 18.87 34.80 9.55
C LEU A 135 19.80 33.77 10.17
N THR A 136 19.93 33.79 11.49
CA THR A 136 20.63 32.77 12.28
C THR A 136 19.63 32.10 13.21
N CYS A 137 19.46 30.79 13.04
CA CYS A 137 18.54 29.95 13.79
C CYS A 137 19.33 28.96 14.66
N ASN A 138 19.13 29.02 15.97
CA ASN A 138 19.75 28.11 16.93
C ASN A 138 18.71 27.17 17.51
N VAL A 139 18.96 25.87 17.40
CA VAL A 139 18.11 24.78 17.90
C VAL A 139 18.80 24.11 19.08
N THR A 140 18.10 24.02 20.21
CA THR A 140 18.55 23.32 21.43
C THR A 140 17.46 22.39 21.95
N LEU A 141 17.85 21.35 22.70
CA LEU A 141 16.94 20.35 23.26
C LEU A 141 17.01 20.37 24.79
N SER A 142 15.86 20.23 25.45
CA SER A 142 15.83 20.11 26.91
C SER A 142 16.39 18.78 27.42
N SER A 143 16.24 17.71 26.63
CA SER A 143 16.71 16.35 26.96
C SER A 143 18.23 16.20 26.89
N LYS A 144 18.89 16.98 26.03
CA LYS A 144 20.32 16.88 25.77
C LYS A 144 20.97 18.26 25.76
N ARG A 145 21.59 18.63 26.88
CA ARG A 145 22.25 19.94 27.07
C ARG A 145 23.35 20.23 26.05
N ASP A 146 24.05 19.19 25.59
CA ASP A 146 25.13 19.32 24.61
C ASP A 146 24.63 19.40 23.15
N PHE A 147 23.31 19.24 22.92
CA PHE A 147 22.75 19.39 21.59
C PHE A 147 22.51 20.87 21.29
N GLN A 148 23.38 21.43 20.45
CA GLN A 148 23.22 22.74 19.86
C GLN A 148 23.50 22.67 18.37
N LYS A 149 22.52 23.07 17.55
CA LYS A 149 22.67 23.20 16.11
C LYS A 149 22.33 24.62 15.69
N SER A 150 23.23 25.26 14.95
CA SER A 150 23.02 26.58 14.37
C SER A 150 22.94 26.49 12.86
N ILE A 151 21.92 27.12 12.28
CA ILE A 151 21.71 27.23 10.83
C ILE A 151 21.73 28.71 10.50
N ARG A 152 22.59 29.12 9.57
CA ARG A 152 22.60 30.48 9.04
C ARG A 152 22.09 30.51 7.62
N LEU A 153 21.01 31.25 7.40
CA LEU A 153 20.36 31.47 6.12
C LEU A 153 20.77 32.84 5.59
N LYS A 154 21.40 32.85 4.43
CA LYS A 154 21.81 34.02 3.65
C LYS A 154 21.21 33.90 2.26
N ARG A 155 21.27 34.98 1.47
CA ARG A 155 20.71 35.01 0.12
C ARG A 155 21.23 33.91 -0.81
N ASP A 156 22.48 33.47 -0.65
CA ASP A 156 23.14 32.43 -1.45
C ASP A 156 22.66 31.00 -1.11
N ASN A 157 22.25 30.75 0.14
CA ASN A 157 21.80 29.42 0.58
C ASN A 157 20.31 29.36 0.93
N ALA A 158 19.57 30.47 0.82
CA ALA A 158 18.15 30.56 1.18
C ALA A 158 17.23 29.64 0.35
N ALA A 159 17.62 29.30 -0.88
CA ALA A 159 16.86 28.37 -1.72
C ALA A 159 17.17 26.89 -1.42
N ILE A 160 18.20 26.60 -0.61
CA ILE A 160 18.63 25.24 -0.30
C ILE A 160 17.98 24.80 1.00
N LEU A 161 17.31 23.64 0.98
CA LEU A 161 16.70 23.05 2.18
C LEU A 161 17.75 22.78 3.25
N GLN A 162 17.61 23.42 4.41
CA GLN A 162 18.43 23.17 5.59
C GLN A 162 17.67 22.22 6.53
N GLN A 163 18.22 21.04 6.78
CA GLN A 163 17.60 20.02 7.64
C GLN A 163 18.51 19.65 8.82
N VAL A 164 17.89 19.34 9.96
CA VAL A 164 18.57 18.86 11.17
C VAL A 164 17.82 17.65 11.69
N ASP A 165 18.48 16.50 11.68
CA ASP A 165 17.92 15.27 12.22
C ASP A 165 18.06 15.24 13.74
N ILE A 166 16.93 14.96 14.41
CA ILE A 166 16.84 14.88 15.88
C ILE A 166 16.32 13.50 16.23
N HIS A 167 17.14 12.72 16.94
CA HIS A 167 16.78 11.36 17.38
C HIS A 167 16.19 11.31 18.79
N ASP A 168 16.56 12.24 19.67
CA ASP A 168 15.99 12.33 21.03
C ASP A 168 14.79 13.29 21.02
N ILE A 169 13.59 12.71 20.93
CA ILE A 169 12.32 13.44 20.91
C ILE A 169 11.77 13.74 22.30
N ARG A 170 12.52 13.45 23.38
CA ARG A 170 12.03 13.66 24.74
C ARG A 170 12.13 15.14 25.12
N GLY A 171 11.07 15.67 25.73
CA GLY A 171 11.04 17.03 26.26
C GLY A 171 10.72 18.10 25.22
N LYS A 172 11.26 19.31 25.42
CA LYS A 172 10.97 20.50 24.60
C LYS A 172 12.15 20.84 23.70
N MET A 173 11.84 21.21 22.46
CA MET A 173 12.78 21.82 21.52
C MET A 173 12.65 23.35 21.62
N PHE A 174 13.78 24.03 21.75
CA PHE A 174 13.83 25.49 21.74
C PHE A 174 14.49 25.96 20.45
N VAL A 175 13.84 26.89 19.78
CA VAL A 175 14.35 27.49 18.54
C VAL A 175 14.44 28.99 18.73
N LYS A 176 15.65 29.53 18.55
CA LYS A 176 15.92 30.96 18.64
C LYS A 176 16.39 31.46 17.28
N ALA A 177 15.55 32.25 16.61
CA ALA A 177 15.90 32.95 15.38
C ALA A 177 16.33 34.39 15.67
N SER A 178 17.31 34.89 14.93
CA SER A 178 17.82 36.26 15.01
C SER A 178 18.36 36.72 13.65
N GLY A 179 18.25 38.01 13.34
CA GLY A 179 18.71 38.56 12.06
C GLY A 179 17.60 39.27 11.30
N THR A 180 17.77 39.42 9.98
CA THR A 180 16.86 40.13 9.08
C THR A 180 16.38 39.21 7.97
N GLY A 181 15.09 39.24 7.67
CA GLY A 181 14.47 38.39 6.64
C GLY A 181 13.33 37.55 7.21
N SER A 182 12.64 36.84 6.31
CA SER A 182 11.62 35.87 6.65
C SER A 182 12.05 34.47 6.19
N GLY A 183 11.78 33.46 7.01
CA GLY A 183 12.11 32.07 6.71
C GLY A 183 11.05 31.14 7.30
N LEU A 184 10.81 30.01 6.63
CA LEU A 184 9.88 28.99 7.10
C LEU A 184 10.65 27.87 7.82
N LEU A 185 10.24 27.60 9.06
CA LEU A 185 10.66 26.43 9.81
C LEU A 185 9.52 25.39 9.82
N SER A 186 9.83 24.15 9.45
CA SER A 186 8.90 23.02 9.56
C SER A 186 9.53 21.92 10.41
N VAL A 187 8.74 21.32 11.29
CA VAL A 187 9.16 20.24 12.19
C VAL A 187 8.43 18.98 11.78
N LYS A 188 9.17 17.96 11.35
CA LYS A 188 8.60 16.67 10.93
C LYS A 188 8.77 15.63 12.03
N LEU A 189 7.69 15.32 12.75
CA LEU A 189 7.65 14.24 13.72
C LEU A 189 7.01 12.98 13.08
N LYS A 190 7.68 11.84 13.18
CA LYS A 190 7.14 10.54 12.76
C LYS A 190 7.10 9.61 13.96
N TYR A 191 5.94 9.00 14.21
CA TYR A 191 5.73 8.06 15.30
C TYR A 191 4.64 7.06 14.90
N ASN A 192 4.64 5.89 15.53
CA ASN A 192 3.62 4.87 15.31
C ASN A 192 2.44 5.14 16.24
N VAL A 193 1.23 5.12 15.70
CA VAL A 193 -0.02 5.25 16.45
C VAL A 193 -0.84 3.99 16.25
N VAL A 194 -1.35 3.43 17.34
CA VAL A 194 -2.33 2.35 17.28
C VAL A 194 -3.68 2.97 16.97
N VAL A 195 -4.16 2.81 15.73
CA VAL A 195 -5.47 3.30 15.30
C VAL A 195 -6.42 2.12 15.14
N PRO A 196 -7.59 2.12 15.81
CA PRO A 196 -8.63 1.13 15.58
C PRO A 196 -9.02 1.07 14.10
N PRO A 197 -9.13 -0.12 13.48
CA PRO A 197 -9.50 -0.26 12.07
C PRO A 197 -10.83 0.42 11.70
N GLU A 198 -11.76 0.48 12.63
CA GLU A 198 -13.10 1.07 12.46
C GLU A 198 -13.08 2.58 12.18
N LEU A 199 -12.06 3.30 12.66
CA LEU A 199 -11.96 4.75 12.45
C LEU A 199 -11.44 5.10 11.05
N LEU A 200 -10.58 4.24 10.49
CA LEU A 200 -10.01 4.42 9.15
C LEU A 200 -10.96 3.90 8.07
N CYS A 201 -11.68 2.82 8.37
CA CYS A 201 -12.50 2.17 7.38
C CYS A 201 -13.92 2.76 7.27
N LYS A 202 -14.09 3.72 6.34
CA LYS A 202 -15.37 4.38 6.04
C LYS A 202 -16.19 3.70 4.94
N PHE A 203 -15.76 2.53 4.45
CA PHE A 203 -16.42 1.80 3.37
C PHE A 203 -16.76 0.39 3.82
N ASN A 204 -17.98 -0.04 3.53
CA ASN A 204 -18.36 -1.45 3.63
C ASN A 204 -18.01 -2.13 2.31
N ILE A 205 -16.96 -2.97 2.33
CA ILE A 205 -16.46 -3.68 1.15
C ILE A 205 -16.85 -5.14 1.23
N THR A 206 -17.34 -5.69 0.13
CA THR A 206 -17.47 -7.14 -0.06
C THR A 206 -16.81 -7.54 -1.37
N VAL A 207 -15.92 -8.53 -1.32
CA VAL A 207 -15.20 -9.05 -2.49
C VAL A 207 -15.48 -10.53 -2.67
N ARG A 208 -15.75 -10.95 -3.90
CA ARG A 208 -15.90 -12.36 -4.27
C ARG A 208 -15.05 -12.67 -5.50
N ALA A 209 -14.43 -13.83 -5.49
CA ALA A 209 -13.65 -14.35 -6.62
C ALA A 209 -14.02 -15.81 -6.85
N ASP A 210 -14.93 -16.02 -7.80
CA ASP A 210 -15.46 -17.33 -8.13
C ASP A 210 -14.85 -17.86 -9.43
N ILE A 211 -14.70 -19.18 -9.53
CA ILE A 211 -14.24 -19.79 -10.79
C ILE A 211 -15.33 -19.60 -11.84
N HIS A 212 -14.96 -19.03 -12.99
CA HIS A 212 -15.86 -18.83 -14.10
C HIS A 212 -16.24 -20.19 -14.70
N LYS A 213 -17.46 -20.65 -14.44
CA LYS A 213 -17.98 -21.90 -15.00
C LYS A 213 -18.60 -21.60 -16.36
N SER A 214 -17.86 -21.83 -17.43
CA SER A 214 -18.47 -21.92 -18.76
C SER A 214 -19.50 -23.06 -18.74
N SER A 215 -20.68 -22.84 -19.30
CA SER A 215 -21.77 -23.84 -19.36
C SER A 215 -21.36 -25.04 -20.23
N SER A 216 -20.54 -25.94 -19.68
CA SER A 216 -20.34 -27.30 -20.17
C SER A 216 -20.96 -28.24 -19.15
N LYS A 217 -22.08 -28.87 -19.54
CA LYS A 217 -22.79 -29.87 -18.75
C LYS A 217 -22.01 -31.20 -18.72
N THR A 218 -20.82 -31.27 -18.15
CA THR A 218 -20.23 -32.58 -17.76
C THR A 218 -19.12 -32.39 -16.73
N ALA A 219 -19.06 -33.30 -15.75
CA ALA A 219 -18.09 -33.41 -14.65
C ALA A 219 -18.44 -32.65 -13.35
N LYS A 220 -19.41 -33.19 -12.60
CA LYS A 220 -19.38 -33.13 -11.13
C LYS A 220 -18.63 -34.35 -10.60
N LYS A 221 -17.37 -34.18 -10.19
CA LYS A 221 -16.70 -34.88 -9.08
C LYS A 221 -15.26 -34.39 -8.97
N PHE A 222 -14.87 -34.07 -7.74
CA PHE A 222 -13.62 -33.44 -7.27
C PHE A 222 -13.63 -31.91 -7.22
N ASP A 223 -14.40 -31.39 -6.26
CA ASP A 223 -14.15 -30.08 -5.66
C ASP A 223 -13.00 -30.28 -4.65
N ASP A 224 -11.79 -29.82 -4.99
CA ASP A 224 -10.72 -29.38 -4.06
C ASP A 224 -9.36 -29.17 -4.76
N PHE A 225 -9.25 -29.51 -6.05
CA PHE A 225 -8.07 -29.19 -6.86
C PHE A 225 -8.50 -28.79 -8.29
N PRO A 226 -7.87 -27.79 -8.93
CA PRO A 226 -8.13 -27.49 -10.33
C PRO A 226 -7.85 -28.75 -11.17
N PRO A 227 -8.80 -29.18 -12.03
CA PRO A 227 -8.73 -30.47 -12.72
C PRO A 227 -7.47 -30.62 -13.58
N ASP A 228 -6.89 -29.50 -14.02
CA ASP A 228 -5.75 -29.46 -14.93
C ASP A 228 -4.42 -29.85 -14.27
N LEU A 229 -4.28 -29.71 -12.94
CA LEU A 229 -3.02 -30.04 -12.24
C LEU A 229 -2.83 -31.56 -12.04
N LEU A 230 -3.89 -32.34 -12.20
CA LEU A 230 -3.83 -33.80 -12.11
C LEU A 230 -3.18 -34.42 -13.36
N GLU A 231 -3.36 -33.84 -14.55
CA GLU A 231 -2.76 -34.41 -15.77
C GLU A 231 -1.24 -34.21 -15.83
N ASP A 232 -0.72 -33.12 -15.25
CA ASP A 232 0.72 -32.86 -15.15
C ASP A 232 1.42 -33.71 -14.06
N LEU A 233 0.73 -34.01 -12.95
CA LEU A 233 1.27 -34.86 -11.89
C LEU A 233 1.15 -36.36 -12.18
N PHE A 234 0.13 -36.78 -12.93
CA PHE A 234 -0.08 -38.15 -13.35
C PHE A 234 0.27 -38.33 -14.83
N GLY A 235 1.55 -38.08 -15.14
CA GLY A 235 2.11 -38.35 -16.46
C GLY A 235 1.59 -39.68 -17.04
N SER A 236 1.10 -39.60 -18.28
CA SER A 236 0.52 -40.67 -19.11
C SER A 236 1.06 -42.09 -18.86
N SER A 237 0.53 -42.79 -17.85
CA SER A 237 0.71 -44.24 -17.69
C SER A 237 -0.40 -45.02 -18.41
N ARG A 238 -0.61 -44.75 -19.70
CA ARG A 238 -1.34 -45.67 -20.59
C ARG A 238 -0.37 -46.58 -21.32
N ARG A 239 0.26 -47.53 -20.59
CA ARG A 239 0.75 -48.75 -21.24
C ARG A 239 -0.45 -49.67 -21.50
N ARG A 240 -0.90 -49.69 -22.76
CA ARG A 240 -1.81 -50.70 -23.32
C ARG A 240 -1.28 -52.09 -22.97
N ARG A 241 -2.08 -52.89 -22.25
CA ARG A 241 -1.91 -54.35 -22.20
C ARG A 241 -2.56 -54.94 -23.46
N SER A 242 -1.76 -55.60 -24.29
CA SER A 242 -2.25 -56.57 -25.26
C SER A 242 -1.97 -57.97 -24.70
N PRO A 243 -2.90 -58.93 -24.79
CA PRO A 243 -2.64 -60.31 -24.42
C PRO A 243 -2.06 -61.08 -25.62
N VAL A 244 -1.18 -62.06 -25.36
CA VAL A 244 -1.19 -63.44 -25.92
C VAL A 244 0.16 -64.11 -25.66
N GLY A 245 0.09 -65.40 -25.33
CA GLY A 245 1.15 -66.25 -24.78
C GLY A 245 2.36 -66.50 -25.69
N SER A 246 3.51 -66.62 -25.02
CA SER A 246 4.43 -67.76 -25.06
C SER A 246 4.57 -68.54 -26.37
N TRP A 247 5.71 -68.36 -27.05
CA TRP A 247 6.41 -69.44 -27.74
C TRP A 247 7.91 -69.39 -27.46
N PHE A 248 8.48 -70.56 -27.20
CA PHE A 248 9.85 -70.83 -26.76
C PHE A 248 10.91 -70.51 -27.84
N ARG A 249 12.12 -70.07 -27.45
CA ARG A 249 13.34 -70.93 -27.36
C ARG A 249 14.63 -70.10 -27.21
N SER A 250 15.29 -70.33 -26.07
CA SER A 250 16.73 -70.57 -25.82
C SER A 250 17.80 -69.74 -26.54
N PHE A 251 18.75 -69.18 -25.78
CA PHE A 251 20.15 -69.65 -25.82
C PHE A 251 20.93 -69.26 -24.53
N ARG A 252 21.82 -70.18 -24.13
CA ARG A 252 22.65 -70.21 -22.89
C ARG A 252 23.73 -69.12 -22.86
N ARG A 253 24.09 -68.65 -21.65
CA ARG A 253 25.31 -69.04 -20.86
C ARG A 253 25.48 -68.12 -19.63
N ASN A 254 25.75 -68.71 -18.47
CA ASN A 254 26.36 -68.05 -17.29
C ASN A 254 27.91 -68.24 -17.37
N PRO A 255 28.71 -67.81 -16.37
CA PRO A 255 29.08 -66.44 -16.02
C PRO A 255 30.62 -66.30 -15.88
N THR A 256 31.20 -65.08 -15.86
CA THR A 256 32.57 -64.90 -15.33
C THR A 256 32.79 -63.56 -14.65
N THR A 257 33.58 -63.66 -13.59
CA THR A 257 33.98 -62.76 -12.50
C THR A 257 34.77 -61.50 -12.88
N PRO A 258 34.85 -60.50 -11.99
CA PRO A 258 35.67 -59.29 -12.14
C PRO A 258 37.04 -59.43 -11.46
N THR A 259 37.96 -58.50 -11.77
CA THR A 259 39.08 -57.92 -10.95
C THR A 259 40.30 -57.56 -11.88
N PRO A 260 41.36 -56.87 -11.40
CA PRO A 260 41.41 -55.47 -10.92
C PRO A 260 42.71 -54.72 -11.37
N TYR A 261 42.82 -53.39 -11.25
CA TYR A 261 44.12 -52.67 -11.10
C TYR A 261 43.83 -51.30 -10.39
N TYR A 262 44.29 -50.90 -9.18
CA TYR A 262 45.62 -50.72 -8.50
C TYR A 262 46.39 -49.45 -8.95
N ILE A 263 47.05 -48.56 -8.16
CA ILE A 263 47.27 -48.19 -6.71
C ILE A 263 47.79 -46.72 -6.69
N GLN A 264 47.66 -46.00 -5.56
CA GLN A 264 48.70 -45.22 -4.82
C GLN A 264 48.26 -43.81 -4.41
N ALA A 265 48.65 -43.25 -3.26
CA ALA A 265 48.94 -43.68 -1.88
C ALA A 265 49.21 -42.38 -1.08
N GLU A 266 48.85 -42.41 0.20
CA GLU A 266 49.01 -41.50 1.35
C GLU A 266 50.37 -40.71 1.52
N PRO A 267 50.47 -39.64 2.37
CA PRO A 267 50.33 -39.78 3.83
C PRO A 267 49.74 -38.62 4.66
N VAL A 268 49.38 -39.03 5.88
CA VAL A 268 48.91 -38.29 7.06
C VAL A 268 50.05 -37.55 7.78
N ARG A 269 49.81 -36.33 8.30
CA ARG A 269 50.27 -35.97 9.67
C ARG A 269 49.54 -34.76 10.28
N SER A 270 49.23 -34.95 11.56
CA SER A 270 48.55 -34.12 12.54
C SER A 270 49.36 -32.92 13.06
N SER A 271 48.65 -31.89 13.56
CA SER A 271 49.06 -31.16 14.76
C SER A 271 47.86 -30.51 15.47
N PHE A 272 47.71 -30.85 16.74
CA PHE A 272 46.92 -30.16 17.76
C PHE A 272 47.53 -28.79 18.08
N ALA A 273 46.70 -27.77 18.33
CA ALA A 273 46.92 -26.78 19.39
C ALA A 273 45.64 -25.97 19.66
N SER A 274 45.40 -25.76 20.95
CA SER A 274 44.37 -24.94 21.59
C SER A 274 44.56 -23.43 21.36
N GLU A 275 43.48 -22.64 21.33
CA GLU A 275 43.14 -21.62 22.35
C GLU A 275 42.10 -20.59 21.87
N SER A 276 41.14 -20.37 22.77
CA SER A 276 40.43 -19.14 23.15
C SER A 276 40.15 -17.99 22.16
N ARG A 277 38.89 -17.51 22.30
CA ARG A 277 38.44 -16.10 22.40
C ARG A 277 37.95 -15.36 21.14
N SER A 278 36.73 -14.81 21.33
CA SER A 278 36.19 -13.52 20.88
C SER A 278 36.22 -13.16 19.40
N ARG A 279 35.02 -13.02 18.81
CA ARG A 279 34.81 -12.34 17.52
C ARG A 279 34.01 -11.06 17.74
N ASP A 280 34.72 -9.94 17.61
CA ASP A 280 34.18 -8.65 17.17
C ASP A 280 34.77 -8.33 15.78
N SER A 281 33.89 -8.20 14.77
CA SER A 281 34.00 -7.46 13.48
C SER A 281 35.14 -7.82 12.50
N PRO A 282 35.17 -7.37 11.20
CA PRO A 282 34.25 -6.54 10.40
C PRO A 282 33.86 -7.14 9.02
N ALA A 283 33.02 -6.40 8.28
CA ALA A 283 32.56 -6.68 6.92
C ALA A 283 33.62 -6.47 5.82
N ALA A 284 33.55 -7.30 4.77
CA ALA A 284 34.01 -7.05 3.38
C ALA A 284 33.43 -8.15 2.46
N PRO A 285 33.50 -8.04 1.12
CA PRO A 285 32.75 -7.15 0.25
C PRO A 285 31.82 -7.91 -0.72
N PHE A 286 30.85 -7.18 -1.27
CA PHE A 286 29.92 -7.62 -2.32
C PHE A 286 30.65 -8.07 -3.60
N PHE A 287 30.26 -9.25 -4.11
CA PHE A 287 30.21 -9.55 -5.54
C PHE A 287 28.85 -10.19 -5.87
N PRO A 288 28.20 -9.83 -6.99
CA PRO A 288 26.84 -10.28 -7.30
C PRO A 288 26.86 -11.74 -7.75
N ARG A 289 25.92 -12.55 -7.24
CA ARG A 289 25.55 -13.82 -7.86
C ARG A 289 24.33 -13.59 -8.73
N ASP A 290 24.44 -14.02 -9.98
CA ASP A 290 23.34 -14.10 -10.95
C ASP A 290 22.17 -14.91 -10.37
N ASP A 291 21.04 -14.24 -10.16
CA ASP A 291 19.74 -14.89 -9.98
C ASP A 291 19.09 -15.04 -11.36
N SER A 292 19.49 -16.08 -12.09
CA SER A 292 18.71 -16.62 -13.20
C SER A 292 18.40 -18.08 -12.88
N ASP A 293 17.14 -18.37 -12.54
CA ASP A 293 16.36 -19.49 -13.06
C ASP A 293 15.03 -19.65 -12.28
N THR A 294 14.16 -18.64 -12.35
CA THR A 294 12.72 -18.90 -12.28
C THR A 294 12.29 -19.24 -13.70
N ALA A 295 12.29 -20.53 -14.05
CA ALA A 295 11.86 -20.98 -15.37
C ALA A 295 10.34 -20.77 -15.52
N ALA A 296 9.94 -19.62 -16.06
CA ALA A 296 8.61 -19.41 -16.59
C ALA A 296 8.48 -20.22 -17.88
N VAL A 297 7.78 -21.37 -17.81
CA VAL A 297 7.48 -22.16 -19.01
C VAL A 297 6.35 -21.48 -19.77
N SER A 298 6.68 -20.93 -20.94
CA SER A 298 5.71 -20.46 -21.93
C SER A 298 5.08 -21.69 -22.61
N VAL A 299 3.82 -21.97 -22.32
CA VAL A 299 3.10 -23.09 -22.93
C VAL A 299 2.39 -22.60 -24.20
N GLU A 300 3.02 -22.79 -25.36
CA GLU A 300 2.34 -22.74 -26.65
C GLU A 300 1.88 -24.16 -27.02
N GLY A 301 0.65 -24.50 -26.64
CA GLY A 301 -0.04 -25.75 -26.96
C GLY A 301 -1.53 -25.50 -27.24
N PRO A 302 -2.23 -26.37 -28.00
CA PRO A 302 -3.54 -26.06 -28.53
C PRO A 302 -4.60 -25.98 -27.43
N ASN A 303 -5.33 -24.86 -27.38
CA ASN A 303 -6.51 -24.56 -26.53
C ASN A 303 -6.60 -25.34 -25.22
N GLN A 304 -5.62 -25.12 -24.34
CA GLN A 304 -5.78 -25.42 -22.92
C GLN A 304 -6.81 -24.43 -22.34
N SER A 305 -7.75 -24.93 -21.54
CA SER A 305 -8.72 -24.08 -20.85
C SER A 305 -7.98 -23.10 -19.95
N LYS A 306 -7.91 -21.83 -20.36
CA LYS A 306 -7.36 -20.77 -19.52
C LYS A 306 -8.29 -20.58 -18.32
N LEU A 307 -7.81 -20.97 -17.14
CA LEU A 307 -8.54 -20.79 -15.89
C LEU A 307 -8.93 -19.32 -15.75
N THR A 308 -10.22 -19.08 -15.60
CA THR A 308 -10.80 -17.74 -15.53
C THR A 308 -11.53 -17.59 -14.20
N TYR A 309 -11.34 -16.46 -13.53
CA TYR A 309 -12.09 -16.09 -12.32
C TYR A 309 -13.00 -14.90 -12.60
N ASP A 310 -14.22 -14.96 -12.09
CA ASP A 310 -15.14 -13.83 -12.00
C ASP A 310 -14.85 -13.09 -10.68
N ILE A 311 -14.31 -11.88 -10.78
CA ILE A 311 -14.09 -11.01 -9.62
C ILE A 311 -15.23 -10.00 -9.53
N GLU A 312 -15.92 -9.98 -8.38
CA GLU A 312 -16.96 -9.02 -8.07
C GLU A 312 -16.57 -8.25 -6.81
N VAL A 313 -16.45 -6.92 -6.94
CA VAL A 313 -16.12 -6.02 -5.84
C VAL A 313 -17.28 -5.07 -5.65
N CYS A 314 -17.85 -5.06 -4.45
CA CYS A 314 -18.87 -4.10 -4.06
C CYS A 314 -18.38 -3.22 -2.91
N ALA A 315 -18.70 -1.93 -2.98
CA ALA A 315 -18.43 -0.97 -1.94
C ALA A 315 -19.69 -0.14 -1.64
N ARG A 316 -19.85 0.26 -0.38
CA ARG A 316 -20.87 1.22 0.09
C ARG A 316 -20.26 2.15 1.12
N TYR A 317 -20.55 3.43 1.04
CA TYR A 317 -20.01 4.38 2.00
C TYR A 317 -20.75 4.29 3.36
N ILE A 318 -19.99 4.34 4.45
CA ILE A 318 -20.49 4.33 5.83
C ILE A 318 -20.45 5.78 6.34
N GLY A 319 -21.34 6.59 5.79
CA GLY A 319 -21.54 8.00 6.16
C GLY A 319 -23.03 8.36 6.18
N PHE A 320 -23.31 9.65 6.37
CA PHE A 320 -24.68 10.20 6.32
C PHE A 320 -25.08 10.70 4.93
N GLU A 321 -24.11 10.91 4.05
CA GLU A 321 -24.26 11.35 2.67
C GLU A 321 -23.35 10.51 1.78
N ASP A 322 -23.50 10.62 0.45
CA ASP A 322 -22.65 9.93 -0.51
C ASP A 322 -21.18 10.34 -0.34
N SER A 323 -20.26 9.46 -0.72
CA SER A 323 -18.84 9.81 -0.67
C SER A 323 -18.49 10.85 -1.73
N ASN A 324 -17.39 11.57 -1.53
CA ASN A 324 -16.69 12.23 -2.62
C ASN A 324 -16.14 11.19 -3.62
N MET A 325 -15.28 11.65 -4.54
CA MET A 325 -14.56 10.77 -5.45
C MET A 325 -13.81 9.68 -4.67
N ALA A 326 -14.07 8.43 -5.01
CA ALA A 326 -13.52 7.27 -4.33
C ALA A 326 -12.80 6.37 -5.33
N VAL A 327 -11.74 5.71 -4.86
CA VAL A 327 -10.92 4.83 -5.69
C VAL A 327 -10.97 3.41 -5.13
N ILE A 328 -11.24 2.45 -6.01
CA ILE A 328 -11.19 1.02 -5.71
C ILE A 328 -9.97 0.44 -6.45
N GLU A 329 -8.96 0.03 -5.70
CA GLU A 329 -7.78 -0.65 -6.19
C GLU A 329 -7.91 -2.15 -5.92
N VAL A 330 -8.06 -2.93 -6.99
CA VAL A 330 -8.24 -4.38 -6.96
C VAL A 330 -6.93 -5.06 -7.33
N GLY A 331 -6.24 -5.66 -6.35
CA GLY A 331 -5.04 -6.43 -6.60
C GLY A 331 -5.35 -7.75 -7.29
N LEU A 332 -4.59 -8.10 -8.32
CA LEU A 332 -4.75 -9.32 -9.11
C LEU A 332 -3.94 -10.47 -8.51
N PHE A 333 -4.38 -11.70 -8.76
CA PHE A 333 -3.60 -12.89 -8.42
C PHE A 333 -2.33 -12.97 -9.27
N SER A 334 -1.26 -13.53 -8.69
CA SER A 334 -0.01 -13.75 -9.44
C SER A 334 -0.24 -14.66 -10.65
N GLY A 335 0.15 -14.19 -11.84
CA GLY A 335 -0.01 -14.92 -13.10
C GLY A 335 -1.36 -14.74 -13.80
N PHE A 336 -2.21 -13.81 -13.34
CA PHE A 336 -3.51 -13.50 -13.94
C PHE A 336 -3.55 -12.07 -14.51
N GLU A 337 -4.28 -11.90 -15.62
CA GLU A 337 -4.52 -10.61 -16.25
C GLU A 337 -6.03 -10.36 -16.45
N PRO A 338 -6.51 -9.10 -16.34
CA PRO A 338 -7.92 -8.79 -16.49
C PRO A 338 -8.34 -8.75 -17.97
N LEU A 339 -9.57 -9.20 -18.24
CA LEU A 339 -10.16 -9.06 -19.58
C LEU A 339 -10.62 -7.62 -19.80
N LYS A 340 -9.91 -6.91 -20.69
CA LYS A 340 -10.21 -5.50 -21.04
C LYS A 340 -11.66 -5.27 -21.47
N LYS A 341 -12.25 -6.23 -22.20
CA LYS A 341 -13.64 -6.16 -22.70
C LYS A 341 -14.67 -6.02 -21.57
N ASP A 342 -14.45 -6.69 -20.45
CA ASP A 342 -15.37 -6.65 -19.31
C ASP A 342 -15.27 -5.30 -18.59
N LEU A 343 -14.04 -4.79 -18.42
CA LEU A 343 -13.81 -3.45 -17.82
C LEU A 343 -14.38 -2.32 -18.68
N GLU A 344 -14.27 -2.43 -20.01
CA GLU A 344 -14.90 -1.49 -20.94
C GLU A 344 -16.43 -1.55 -20.85
N ALA A 345 -17.02 -2.74 -20.71
CA ALA A 345 -18.45 -2.91 -20.53
C ALA A 345 -18.93 -2.29 -19.20
N GLU A 346 -18.19 -2.50 -18.11
CA GLU A 346 -18.48 -1.90 -16.80
C GLU A 346 -18.38 -0.37 -16.83
N ARG A 347 -17.36 0.19 -17.50
CA ARG A 347 -17.22 1.65 -17.68
C ARG A 347 -18.40 2.26 -18.44
N ASN A 348 -18.92 1.55 -19.45
CA ASN A 348 -20.05 2.03 -20.25
C ASN A 348 -21.41 1.78 -19.57
N GLY A 349 -21.52 0.75 -18.73
CA GLY A 349 -22.76 0.39 -18.04
C GLY A 349 -22.98 1.11 -16.72
N ASN A 350 -21.90 1.46 -15.99
CA ASN A 350 -21.98 2.12 -14.69
C ASN A 350 -21.68 3.63 -14.84
N PRO A 351 -22.67 4.51 -14.67
CA PRO A 351 -22.46 5.95 -14.83
C PRO A 351 -21.53 6.56 -13.78
N LEU A 352 -21.40 5.92 -12.60
CA LEU A 352 -20.56 6.42 -11.50
C LEU A 352 -19.08 6.11 -11.69
N LEU A 353 -18.73 5.11 -12.51
CA LEU A 353 -17.34 4.67 -12.72
C LEU A 353 -16.67 5.61 -13.72
N ALA A 354 -16.01 6.68 -13.31
CA ALA A 354 -15.40 7.70 -14.16
C ALA A 354 -14.19 7.25 -15.00
N LYS A 355 -13.40 6.28 -14.52
CA LYS A 355 -12.23 5.78 -15.26
C LYS A 355 -11.79 4.44 -14.70
N TYR A 356 -11.12 3.64 -15.53
CA TYR A 356 -10.30 2.53 -15.04
C TYR A 356 -8.87 2.62 -15.57
N GLU A 357 -7.93 2.08 -14.81
CA GLU A 357 -6.54 1.91 -15.19
C GLU A 357 -6.09 0.48 -14.85
N ILE A 358 -5.28 -0.11 -15.74
CA ILE A 358 -4.74 -1.46 -15.54
C ILE A 358 -3.24 -1.30 -15.34
N THR A 359 -2.73 -1.85 -14.25
CA THR A 359 -1.30 -1.98 -13.95
C THR A 359 -0.90 -3.46 -14.02
N GLU A 360 0.39 -3.77 -13.84
CA GLU A 360 0.86 -5.16 -13.83
C GLU A 360 0.25 -6.01 -12.71
N LYS A 361 -0.09 -5.38 -11.58
CA LYS A 361 -0.56 -6.08 -10.39
C LYS A 361 -1.98 -5.73 -10.00
N ASN A 362 -2.51 -4.57 -10.40
CA ASN A 362 -3.76 -4.03 -9.90
C ASN A 362 -4.64 -3.50 -11.04
N VAL A 363 -5.96 -3.55 -10.85
CA VAL A 363 -6.94 -2.78 -11.61
C VAL A 363 -7.43 -1.65 -10.71
N ILE A 364 -7.28 -0.40 -11.16
CA ILE A 364 -7.67 0.80 -10.41
C ILE A 364 -8.93 1.37 -11.05
N LEU A 365 -9.97 1.56 -10.25
CA LEU A 365 -11.28 2.05 -10.66
C LEU A 365 -11.58 3.36 -9.93
N TYR A 366 -11.87 4.42 -10.70
CA TYR A 366 -12.17 5.75 -10.19
C TYR A 366 -13.67 6.00 -10.26
N PHE A 367 -14.30 6.29 -9.12
CA PHE A 367 -15.72 6.61 -9.02
C PHE A 367 -15.92 8.07 -8.66
N ASP A 368 -16.85 8.75 -9.33
CA ASP A 368 -17.22 10.13 -8.99
C ASP A 368 -17.79 10.21 -7.56
N GLN A 369 -18.58 9.20 -7.17
CA GLN A 369 -19.09 9.00 -5.82
C GLN A 369 -19.45 7.53 -5.56
N ILE A 370 -19.39 7.10 -4.30
CA ILE A 370 -19.96 5.83 -3.84
C ILE A 370 -21.14 6.15 -2.92
N PRO A 371 -22.36 5.71 -3.27
CA PRO A 371 -23.53 6.00 -2.47
C PRO A 371 -23.48 5.40 -1.07
N TRP A 372 -24.15 6.06 -0.12
CA TRP A 372 -24.32 5.53 1.23
C TRP A 372 -25.51 4.57 1.34
N GLU A 373 -26.58 4.79 0.55
CA GLU A 373 -27.80 3.96 0.56
C GLU A 373 -27.65 2.63 -0.18
N SER A 374 -26.99 2.66 -1.35
CA SER A 374 -26.88 1.50 -2.25
C SER A 374 -25.42 1.02 -2.40
N ARG A 375 -25.25 -0.25 -2.77
CA ARG A 375 -23.93 -0.83 -3.02
C ARG A 375 -23.55 -0.62 -4.48
N THR A 376 -22.39 -0.02 -4.72
CA THR A 376 -21.79 0.04 -6.06
C THR A 376 -20.93 -1.19 -6.26
N CYS A 377 -21.26 -2.00 -7.25
CA CYS A 377 -20.52 -3.22 -7.59
C CYS A 377 -19.87 -3.09 -8.97
N VAL A 378 -18.70 -3.70 -9.14
CA VAL A 378 -18.04 -3.88 -10.44
C VAL A 378 -17.64 -5.34 -10.56
N LYS A 379 -17.94 -5.91 -11.72
CA LYS A 379 -17.64 -7.31 -12.03
C LYS A 379 -16.80 -7.43 -13.30
N PHE A 380 -15.69 -8.15 -13.21
CA PHE A 380 -14.84 -8.41 -14.38
C PHE A 380 -14.14 -9.75 -14.25
N ARG A 381 -13.80 -10.34 -15.40
CA ARG A 381 -13.04 -11.59 -15.44
C ARG A 381 -11.54 -11.36 -15.48
N VAL A 382 -10.82 -12.26 -14.84
CA VAL A 382 -9.36 -12.39 -14.94
C VAL A 382 -8.99 -13.75 -15.49
N GLU A 383 -8.03 -13.77 -16.41
CA GLU A 383 -7.58 -14.95 -17.13
C GLU A 383 -6.13 -15.29 -16.74
N ARG A 384 -5.83 -16.57 -16.52
CA ARG A 384 -4.48 -17.03 -16.20
C ARG A 384 -3.57 -16.95 -17.44
N GLN A 385 -2.47 -16.20 -17.32
CA GLN A 385 -1.39 -16.18 -18.31
C GLN A 385 -0.24 -17.11 -17.93
N HIS A 386 0.09 -17.19 -16.65
CA HIS A 386 1.18 -18.02 -16.14
C HIS A 386 0.70 -18.93 -15.00
N VAL A 387 1.15 -20.18 -15.01
CA VAL A 387 0.83 -21.14 -13.94
C VAL A 387 1.75 -20.88 -12.75
N VAL A 388 1.16 -20.57 -11.60
CA VAL A 388 1.88 -20.32 -10.35
C VAL A 388 1.56 -21.43 -9.34
N TYR A 389 2.60 -22.00 -8.74
CA TYR A 389 2.47 -22.97 -7.66
C TYR A 389 2.12 -22.23 -6.36
N ASN A 390 0.92 -22.46 -5.83
CA ASN A 390 0.33 -21.78 -4.67
C ASN A 390 -0.05 -20.31 -4.89
N VAL A 391 -1.23 -20.08 -5.51
CA VAL A 391 -1.79 -18.73 -5.72
C VAL A 391 -2.08 -18.09 -4.37
N GLN A 392 -1.41 -16.97 -4.08
CA GLN A 392 -1.64 -16.19 -2.86
C GLN A 392 -2.89 -15.32 -2.99
N SER A 393 -3.53 -15.04 -1.85
CA SER A 393 -4.62 -14.07 -1.75
C SER A 393 -4.17 -12.69 -2.21
N ALA A 394 -5.07 -11.97 -2.86
CA ALA A 394 -4.88 -10.59 -3.23
C ALA A 394 -5.66 -9.67 -2.29
N VAL A 395 -5.48 -8.36 -2.44
CA VAL A 395 -6.11 -7.34 -1.61
C VAL A 395 -6.90 -6.37 -2.47
N VAL A 396 -8.08 -5.98 -1.99
CA VAL A 396 -8.81 -4.82 -2.49
C VAL A 396 -8.67 -3.70 -1.50
N LYS A 397 -8.31 -2.51 -1.99
CA LYS A 397 -8.23 -1.29 -1.20
C LYS A 397 -9.23 -0.28 -1.73
N VAL A 398 -10.12 0.22 -0.88
CA VAL A 398 -11.04 1.32 -1.21
C VAL A 398 -10.68 2.51 -0.35
N TYR A 399 -10.55 3.68 -0.97
CA TYR A 399 -10.22 4.91 -0.25
C TYR A 399 -10.86 6.14 -0.88
N ASP A 400 -11.10 7.14 -0.03
CA ASP A 400 -11.50 8.47 -0.47
C ASP A 400 -10.29 9.16 -1.14
N TYR A 401 -10.48 9.72 -2.33
CA TYR A 401 -9.41 10.37 -3.08
C TYR A 401 -8.86 11.62 -2.38
N TYR A 402 -9.72 12.40 -1.72
CA TYR A 402 -9.36 13.63 -1.02
C TYR A 402 -8.80 13.36 0.37
N ASN A 403 -9.17 12.24 0.98
CA ASN A 403 -8.63 11.80 2.27
C ASN A 403 -8.22 10.32 2.26
N PRO A 404 -7.02 9.99 1.76
CA PRO A 404 -6.54 8.60 1.66
C PRO A 404 -6.36 7.88 3.00
N MET A 405 -6.42 8.59 4.13
CA MET A 405 -6.43 7.96 5.47
C MET A 405 -7.75 7.22 5.72
N HIS A 406 -8.85 7.65 5.10
CA HIS A 406 -10.11 6.92 5.09
C HIS A 406 -10.04 5.78 4.07
N SER A 407 -9.26 4.75 4.40
CA SER A 407 -9.08 3.59 3.55
C SER A 407 -9.46 2.29 4.25
N CYS A 408 -10.03 1.38 3.48
CA CYS A 408 -10.40 0.04 3.89
C CYS A 408 -9.67 -0.95 3.00
N THR A 409 -9.06 -1.97 3.61
CA THR A 409 -8.39 -3.07 2.90
C THR A 409 -9.08 -4.38 3.21
N HIS A 410 -9.38 -5.17 2.19
CA HIS A 410 -9.97 -6.49 2.33
C HIS A 410 -9.20 -7.52 1.52
N PHE A 411 -8.83 -8.64 2.16
CA PHE A 411 -8.16 -9.74 1.47
C PHE A 411 -9.18 -10.67 0.80
N TYR A 412 -8.85 -11.20 -0.36
CA TYR A 412 -9.66 -12.20 -1.06
C TYR A 412 -8.78 -13.23 -1.75
N GLY A 413 -9.25 -14.47 -1.81
CA GLY A 413 -8.53 -15.60 -2.40
C GLY A 413 -9.35 -16.26 -3.52
N PRO A 414 -8.72 -17.08 -4.37
CA PRO A 414 -9.41 -17.82 -5.42
C PRO A 414 -10.25 -18.98 -4.82
N GLY A 415 -11.58 -18.89 -4.90
CA GLY A 415 -12.48 -19.97 -4.44
C GLY A 415 -12.73 -20.02 -2.93
N SER A 416 -12.92 -21.21 -2.36
CA SER A 416 -13.28 -21.44 -0.95
C SER A 416 -12.10 -21.38 0.04
N THR A 417 -10.89 -21.09 -0.43
CA THR A 417 -9.71 -20.96 0.44
C THR A 417 -9.82 -19.70 1.29
N SER A 418 -9.57 -19.82 2.60
CA SER A 418 -9.56 -18.66 3.50
C SER A 418 -8.58 -17.60 2.98
N PRO A 419 -9.02 -16.34 2.80
CA PRO A 419 -8.19 -15.29 2.22
C PRO A 419 -7.01 -14.89 3.13
N LEU A 420 -7.08 -15.21 4.42
CA LEU A 420 -6.04 -14.96 5.38
C LEU A 420 -5.12 -16.19 5.52
N LEU A 421 -3.83 -15.93 5.72
CA LEU A 421 -2.89 -16.94 6.19
C LEU A 421 -3.43 -17.53 7.50
N LYS A 422 -3.33 -18.86 7.65
CA LYS A 422 -3.70 -19.53 8.90
C LYS A 422 -2.74 -19.07 10.00
N LEU A 423 -3.21 -18.17 10.85
CA LEU A 423 -2.49 -17.66 12.01
C LEU A 423 -3.15 -18.19 13.27
N ILE A 424 -2.35 -18.59 14.25
CA ILE A 424 -2.81 -18.89 15.61
C ILE A 424 -2.43 -17.66 16.44
N CYS A 425 -3.43 -16.89 16.86
CA CYS A 425 -3.23 -15.69 17.66
C CYS A 425 -3.72 -15.93 19.09
N GLU A 426 -2.84 -15.74 20.06
CA GLU A 426 -3.18 -15.68 21.48
C GLU A 426 -2.81 -14.28 22.01
N ASN A 427 -3.81 -13.51 22.41
CA ASN A 427 -3.66 -12.09 22.79
C ASN A 427 -2.99 -11.28 21.65
N ASP A 428 -1.89 -10.58 21.94
CA ASP A 428 -1.15 -9.72 21.00
C ASP A 428 -0.06 -10.48 20.22
N GLN A 429 0.06 -11.80 20.39
CA GLN A 429 1.05 -12.62 19.69
C GLN A 429 0.39 -13.57 18.71
N CYS A 430 0.77 -13.45 17.44
CA CYS A 430 0.32 -14.34 16.38
C CYS A 430 1.49 -15.18 15.85
N GLN A 431 1.25 -16.48 15.70
CA GLN A 431 2.19 -17.42 15.09
C GLN A 431 1.63 -17.95 13.77
N CYS A 432 2.51 -18.13 12.79
CA CYS A 432 2.17 -18.68 11.50
C CYS A 432 1.91 -20.20 11.60
N ALA A 433 0.72 -20.64 11.21
CA ALA A 433 0.37 -22.06 11.06
C ALA A 433 0.44 -22.53 9.61
N ALA A 434 1.01 -21.73 8.70
CA ALA A 434 1.23 -22.12 7.31
C ALA A 434 2.49 -22.99 7.19
N ALA A 435 2.34 -24.27 7.53
CA ALA A 435 3.34 -25.31 7.30
C ALA A 435 2.70 -26.53 6.61
N ALA A 436 3.52 -27.47 6.15
CA ALA A 436 3.04 -28.76 5.69
C ALA A 436 2.25 -29.46 6.81
N CYS A 437 1.12 -30.07 6.47
CA CYS A 437 0.32 -30.81 7.46
C CYS A 437 1.17 -31.90 8.12
N PRO A 438 1.09 -32.06 9.47
CA PRO A 438 1.83 -33.09 10.16
C PRO A 438 1.39 -34.47 9.65
N ARG A 439 2.35 -35.40 9.55
CA ARG A 439 2.06 -36.79 9.17
C ARG A 439 1.16 -37.44 10.22
N LYS A 440 0.18 -38.24 9.78
CA LYS A 440 -0.71 -39.01 10.67
C LYS A 440 0.05 -39.94 11.62
N GLU A 441 1.18 -40.48 11.16
CA GLU A 441 2.06 -41.37 11.93
C GLU A 441 3.48 -40.80 11.95
N PRO A 442 3.81 -39.90 12.89
CA PRO A 442 5.10 -39.20 12.92
C PRO A 442 6.28 -40.12 13.26
N PHE A 443 6.04 -41.26 13.92
CA PHE A 443 7.09 -42.17 14.38
C PHE A 443 7.23 -43.47 13.57
N ILE A 444 6.59 -43.57 12.39
CA ILE A 444 6.61 -44.80 11.58
C ILE A 444 8.04 -45.25 11.23
N ASP A 445 8.95 -44.30 10.98
CA ASP A 445 10.35 -44.55 10.65
C ASP A 445 11.17 -45.02 11.85
N VAL A 446 10.74 -44.68 13.07
CA VAL A 446 11.30 -45.19 14.32
C VAL A 446 10.81 -46.62 14.54
N GLU A 447 9.51 -46.87 14.38
CA GLU A 447 8.92 -48.20 14.59
C GLU A 447 9.50 -49.27 13.66
N ARG A 448 9.77 -48.90 12.40
CA ARG A 448 10.41 -49.76 11.38
C ARG A 448 11.88 -50.10 11.65
N SER A 449 12.52 -49.48 12.64
CA SER A 449 13.97 -49.62 12.90
C SER A 449 14.39 -50.93 13.58
N GLY A 450 13.43 -51.84 13.81
CA GLY A 450 13.68 -53.17 14.36
C GLY A 450 14.16 -53.11 15.81
N THR A 451 15.48 -53.21 16.01
CA THR A 451 16.13 -53.32 17.33
C THR A 451 15.87 -52.13 18.24
N THR A 452 15.69 -52.39 19.54
CA THR A 452 15.46 -51.38 20.58
C THR A 452 16.56 -50.30 20.63
N LEU A 453 17.80 -50.68 20.35
CA LEU A 453 18.96 -49.77 20.36
C LEU A 453 18.85 -48.72 19.23
N LYS A 454 18.53 -49.17 18.00
CA LYS A 454 18.31 -48.27 16.84
C LYS A 454 17.10 -47.36 17.03
N LYS A 455 16.03 -47.86 17.67
CA LYS A 455 14.86 -47.05 18.02
C LYS A 455 15.23 -45.91 18.97
N ARG A 456 15.98 -46.21 20.04
CA ARG A 456 16.45 -45.20 20.99
C ARG A 456 17.38 -44.17 20.34
N GLN A 457 18.27 -44.60 19.46
CA GLN A 457 19.18 -43.70 18.77
C GLN A 457 18.44 -42.74 17.82
N LYS A 458 17.47 -43.23 17.03
CA LYS A 458 16.64 -42.39 16.17
C LYS A 458 15.74 -41.44 16.95
N LEU A 459 15.18 -41.88 18.07
CA LEU A 459 14.43 -41.00 18.96
C LEU A 459 15.34 -39.90 19.51
N ALA A 460 16.53 -40.24 20.00
CA ALA A 460 17.49 -39.26 20.50
C ALA A 460 17.89 -38.24 19.42
N GLU A 461 18.09 -38.68 18.18
CA GLU A 461 18.38 -37.81 17.04
C GLU A 461 17.21 -36.86 16.74
N LEU A 462 15.97 -37.40 16.66
CA LEU A 462 14.75 -36.60 16.48
C LEU A 462 14.57 -35.57 17.59
N THR A 463 14.80 -35.95 18.86
CA THR A 463 14.56 -35.08 20.01
C THR A 463 15.66 -34.04 20.21
N CYS A 464 16.92 -34.38 19.93
CA CYS A 464 18.05 -33.49 20.23
C CYS A 464 18.49 -32.63 19.05
N GLN A 465 18.15 -32.98 17.81
CA GLN A 465 18.59 -32.24 16.62
C GLN A 465 17.47 -31.54 15.85
N GLN A 466 16.23 -32.01 15.96
CA GLN A 466 15.13 -31.53 15.10
C GLN A 466 14.01 -30.79 15.84
N HIS A 467 13.96 -30.85 17.17
CA HIS A 467 12.87 -30.28 17.96
C HIS A 467 13.42 -29.55 19.19
N ASP A 468 12.81 -28.40 19.53
CA ASP A 468 13.22 -27.58 20.67
C ASP A 468 12.67 -28.11 22.01
N PHE A 469 11.54 -28.82 21.97
CA PHE A 469 10.89 -29.37 23.16
C PHE A 469 10.25 -30.72 22.87
N VAL A 470 10.12 -31.54 23.92
CA VAL A 470 9.47 -32.85 23.87
C VAL A 470 8.61 -33.00 25.12
N TRP A 471 7.34 -33.34 24.95
CA TRP A 471 6.43 -33.62 26.05
C TRP A 471 5.79 -34.99 25.89
N ILE A 472 5.39 -35.57 27.02
CA ILE A 472 4.49 -36.73 27.06
C ILE A 472 3.19 -36.23 27.67
N GLY A 473 2.09 -36.33 26.94
CA GLY A 473 0.79 -35.82 27.36
C GLY A 473 -0.35 -36.72 26.89
N THR A 474 -1.50 -36.60 27.57
CA THR A 474 -2.75 -37.24 27.17
C THR A 474 -3.68 -36.18 26.58
N VAL A 475 -4.30 -36.49 25.44
CA VAL A 475 -5.26 -35.57 24.81
C VAL A 475 -6.58 -35.63 25.59
N PHE A 476 -6.92 -34.54 26.29
CA PHE A 476 -8.11 -34.48 27.16
C PHE A 476 -9.39 -34.07 26.40
N GLY A 477 -9.27 -33.49 25.19
CA GLY A 477 -10.41 -33.17 24.34
C GLY A 477 -10.01 -32.43 23.07
N ASN A 478 -10.85 -32.52 22.04
CA ASN A 478 -10.71 -31.75 20.80
C ASN A 478 -11.66 -30.56 20.85
N ARG A 479 -11.13 -29.35 21.10
CA ARG A 479 -11.87 -28.12 20.83
C ARG A 479 -11.60 -27.71 19.40
N ILE A 480 -12.63 -27.70 18.58
CA ILE A 480 -12.58 -27.06 17.27
C ILE A 480 -12.76 -25.57 17.55
N VAL A 481 -11.66 -24.82 17.48
CA VAL A 481 -11.70 -23.36 17.46
C VAL A 481 -12.03 -22.99 16.02
N ASN A 482 -13.28 -22.60 15.78
CA ASN A 482 -13.75 -22.13 14.47
C ASN A 482 -13.31 -20.68 14.25
#